data_AF-A0A0B0PBM8-F1
#
_entry.id   AF-A0A0B0PBM8-F1
#
_cell.length_a   1.000
_cell.length_b   1.000
_cell.length_c   1.000
_cell.angle_alpha   90.00
_cell.angle_beta   90.00
_cell.angle_gamma   90.00
#
_symmetry.space_group_name_H-M   'P 1'
#
loop_
_entity.id
_entity.type
_entity.pdbx_description
1 polymer ?
#
loop_
_entity_poly.entity_id
_entity_poly.type
_entity_poly.pdbx_seq_one_letter_code
_entity_poly.pdbx_strand_id
1 'polypeptide(L)'
;MTIEAAEIMEKLKDKRAEYQAITSSDGSVNLDDIGNRIITEVLGSESSQQDMPSGNQAQAEVQRLRNQMAQMQASTIEQIAQVKAEATSREVEA
;
A
#
# COMPACT_ATOMS: atom_id res chain seq x y z
N MET A 1 -8.09 10.81 8.00
CA MET A 1 -6.81 11.31 7.46
C MET A 1 -5.88 11.44 8.64
N THR A 2 -4.82 10.64 8.71
CA THR A 2 -3.85 10.70 9.82
C THR A 2 -3.01 11.97 9.67
N ILE A 3 -2.75 12.68 10.78
CA ILE A 3 -1.95 13.91 10.80
C ILE A 3 -0.55 13.65 10.23
N GLU A 4 -0.01 12.47 10.51
CA GLU A 4 1.27 11.97 9.99
C GLU A 4 1.31 11.92 8.46
N ALA A 5 0.26 11.40 7.80
CA ALA A 5 0.19 11.37 6.34
C ALA A 5 0.10 12.77 5.72
N ALA A 6 -0.52 13.73 6.42
CA ALA A 6 -0.58 15.12 5.98
C ALA A 6 0.80 15.79 6.09
N GLU A 7 1.55 15.54 7.16
CA GLU A 7 2.91 16.05 7.36
C GLU A 7 3.90 15.50 6.31
N ILE A 8 3.80 14.20 5.98
CA ILE A 8 4.63 13.57 4.95
C ILE A 8 4.33 14.14 3.57
N MET A 9 3.05 14.37 3.25
CA MET A 9 2.62 14.96 1.98
C MET A 9 3.13 16.40 1.82
N GLU A 10 3.13 17.18 2.90
CA GLU A 10 3.68 18.54 2.91
C GLU A 10 5.19 18.52 2.64
N LYS A 11 5.95 17.68 3.37
CA LYS A 11 7.40 17.52 3.18
C LYS A 11 7.78 17.08 1.76
N LEU A 12 7.01 16.17 1.15
CA LEU A 12 7.22 15.74 -0.23
C LEU A 12 7.04 16.90 -1.23
N LYS A 13 6.04 17.76 -1.00
CA LYS A 13 5.72 18.88 -1.89
C LYS A 13 6.81 19.95 -1.84
N ASP A 14 7.33 20.23 -0.65
CA ASP A 14 8.41 21.20 -0.44
C ASP A 14 9.73 20.71 -1.07
N LYS A 15 10.11 19.45 -0.82
CA LYS A 15 11.32 18.83 -1.38
C LYS A 15 11.27 18.76 -2.91
N ARG A 16 10.09 18.52 -3.49
CA ARG A 16 9.86 18.54 -4.94
C ARG A 16 10.11 19.90 -5.55
N ALA A 17 9.68 20.99 -4.91
CA ALA A 17 9.92 22.34 -5.39
C ALA A 17 11.42 22.68 -5.38
N GLU A 18 12.13 22.30 -4.32
CA GLU A 18 13.58 22.49 -4.18
C GLU A 18 14.36 21.80 -5.31
N TYR A 19 14.12 20.50 -5.52
CA TYR A 19 14.79 19.74 -6.57
C TYR A 19 14.37 20.16 -7.98
N GLN A 20 13.11 20.51 -8.22
CA GLN A 20 12.63 21.00 -9.52
C GLN A 20 13.31 22.32 -9.93
N ALA A 21 13.60 23.19 -8.96
CA ALA A 21 14.35 24.43 -9.21
C ALA A 21 15.82 24.14 -9.59
N ILE A 22 16.44 23.16 -8.93
CA ILE A 22 17.84 22.76 -9.19
C ILE A 22 17.97 22.07 -10.56
N THR A 23 17.07 21.14 -10.88
CA THR A 23 17.14 20.40 -12.15
C THR A 23 16.70 21.21 -13.35
N SER A 24 15.84 22.22 -13.17
CA SER A 24 15.58 23.23 -14.21
C SER A 24 16.85 23.95 -14.64
N SER A 25 17.88 24.03 -13.78
CA SER A 25 19.17 24.61 -14.10
C SER A 25 20.16 23.62 -14.75
N ASP A 26 20.02 22.31 -14.49
CA ASP A 26 20.99 21.29 -14.93
C ASP A 26 20.60 20.61 -16.26
N GLY A 27 19.37 20.83 -16.75
CA GLY A 27 18.94 20.54 -18.13
C GLY A 27 18.94 19.07 -18.58
N SER A 28 19.35 18.14 -17.72
CA SER A 28 19.62 16.74 -18.09
C SER A 28 18.94 15.70 -17.21
N VAL A 29 18.31 16.11 -16.09
CA VAL A 29 17.71 15.18 -15.13
C VAL A 29 16.22 14.99 -15.45
N ASN A 30 15.83 13.74 -15.70
CA ASN A 30 14.45 13.34 -15.93
C ASN A 30 13.58 13.65 -14.68
N LEU A 31 12.42 14.29 -14.88
CA LEU A 31 11.51 14.66 -13.79
C LEU A 31 11.00 13.45 -13.00
N ASP A 32 10.92 12.29 -13.65
CA ASP A 32 10.51 11.03 -13.03
C ASP A 32 11.57 10.48 -12.05
N ASP A 33 12.85 10.56 -12.42
CA ASP A 33 13.98 10.18 -11.57
C ASP A 33 14.10 11.06 -10.32
N ILE A 34 13.73 12.34 -10.44
CA ILE A 34 13.65 13.27 -9.31
C ILE A 34 12.53 12.86 -8.36
N GLY A 35 11.36 12.52 -8.90
CA GLY A 35 10.22 12.06 -8.12
C GLY A 35 10.57 10.82 -7.29
N ASN A 36 11.16 9.81 -7.94
CA ASN A 36 11.59 8.59 -7.25
C ASN A 36 12.66 8.86 -6.19
N ARG A 37 13.65 9.72 -6.47
CA ARG A 37 14.70 10.07 -5.50
C ARG A 37 14.13 10.77 -4.27
N ILE A 38 13.22 11.72 -4.45
CA ILE A 38 12.61 12.47 -3.35
C ILE A 38 11.72 11.56 -2.49
N ILE A 39 10.95 10.68 -3.12
CA ILE A 39 10.14 9.66 -2.42
C ILE A 39 11.06 8.75 -1.59
N THR A 40 12.19 8.31 -2.16
CA THR A 40 13.19 7.52 -1.43
C THR A 40 13.89 8.32 -0.33
N GLU A 41 14.17 9.61 -0.47
CA GLU A 41 14.79 10.37 0.62
C GLU A 41 13.81 10.68 1.76
N VAL A 42 12.57 11.05 1.45
CA VAL A 42 11.55 11.37 2.47
C VAL A 42 11.08 10.12 3.19
N LEU A 43 10.68 9.07 2.45
CA LEU A 43 10.21 7.81 3.04
C LEU A 43 11.37 6.93 3.50
N GLY A 44 12.51 6.97 2.82
CA GLY A 44 13.70 6.20 3.17
C GLY A 44 14.35 6.70 4.46
N SER A 45 14.35 8.01 4.72
CA SER A 45 14.81 8.56 6.02
C SER A 45 13.90 8.14 7.17
N GLU A 46 12.58 8.05 6.95
CA GLU A 46 11.65 7.50 7.95
C GLU A 46 11.81 5.99 8.14
N SER A 47 12.17 5.25 7.09
CA SER A 47 12.42 3.80 7.17
C SER A 47 13.81 3.42 7.68
N SER A 48 14.79 4.33 7.61
CA SER A 48 16.18 4.05 8.05
C SER A 48 16.38 4.23 9.55
N GLN A 49 15.40 4.79 10.26
CA GLN A 49 15.34 4.84 11.73
C GLN A 49 14.47 3.75 12.34
N GLN A 50 13.85 2.89 11.54
CA GLN A 50 13.24 1.68 12.05
C GLN A 50 14.21 0.54 11.81
N ASP A 51 14.89 0.16 12.90
CA ASP A 51 15.55 -1.12 13.11
C ASP A 51 15.04 -2.16 12.11
N MET A 52 15.94 -2.62 11.25
CA MET A 52 15.73 -3.77 10.40
C MET A 52 15.10 -4.90 11.24
N PRO A 53 13.79 -5.19 11.15
CA PRO A 53 13.26 -6.40 11.71
C PRO A 53 13.53 -7.41 10.62
N SER A 54 14.72 -8.02 10.68
CA SER A 54 15.15 -9.22 9.96
C SER A 54 14.15 -9.63 8.88
N GLY A 55 14.43 -9.37 7.59
CA GLY A 55 13.46 -9.42 6.46
C GLY A 55 12.52 -10.63 6.37
N ASN A 56 12.80 -11.67 7.15
CA ASN A 56 11.96 -12.81 7.47
C ASN A 56 10.64 -12.44 8.21
N GLN A 57 10.64 -11.45 9.12
CA GLN A 57 9.49 -11.10 9.95
C GLN A 57 8.44 -10.33 9.13
N ALA A 58 8.86 -9.29 8.40
CA ALA A 58 7.98 -8.55 7.50
C ALA A 58 7.38 -9.47 6.42
N GLN A 59 8.18 -10.39 5.87
CA GLN A 59 7.69 -11.39 4.90
C GLN A 59 6.69 -12.37 5.53
N ALA A 60 6.92 -12.81 6.77
CA ALA A 60 6.00 -13.68 7.50
C ALA A 60 4.66 -13.00 7.81
N GLU A 61 4.66 -11.71 8.15
CA GLU A 61 3.44 -10.94 8.39
C GLU A 61 2.64 -10.74 7.08
N VAL A 62 3.31 -10.44 5.98
CA VAL A 62 2.67 -10.36 4.65
C VAL A 62 2.05 -11.71 4.26
N GLN A 63 2.74 -12.82 4.53
CA GLN A 63 2.23 -14.16 4.21
C GLN A 63 1.03 -14.54 5.09
N ARG A 64 1.04 -14.18 6.38
CA ARG A 64 -0.11 -14.37 7.29
C ARG A 64 -1.31 -13.56 6.83
N LEU A 65 -1.11 -12.31 6.43
CA LEU A 65 -2.18 -11.45 5.94
C LEU A 65 -2.81 -12.02 4.66
N ARG A 66 -2.00 -12.52 3.72
CA ARG A 66 -2.51 -13.22 2.53
C ARG A 66 -3.35 -14.44 2.89
N ASN A 67 -2.87 -15.26 3.82
CA ASN A 67 -3.60 -16.46 4.24
C ASN A 67 -4.93 -16.12 4.91
N GLN A 68 -4.99 -15.06 5.72
CA GLN A 68 -6.25 -14.58 6.31
C GLN A 68 -7.23 -14.08 5.24
N MET A 69 -6.77 -13.29 4.27
CA MET A 69 -7.63 -12.81 3.18
C MET A 69 -8.19 -13.98 2.34
N ALA A 70 -7.36 -14.97 2.03
CA ALA A 70 -7.80 -16.17 1.31
C ALA A 70 -8.85 -16.97 2.10
N GLN A 71 -8.67 -17.11 3.42
CA GLN A 71 -9.62 -17.82 4.28
C GLN A 71 -10.97 -17.07 4.38
N MET A 72 -10.94 -15.75 4.50
CA MET A 72 -12.17 -14.94 4.48
C MET A 72 -12.89 -15.01 3.13
N GLN A 73 -12.15 -14.99 2.01
CA GLN A 73 -12.75 -15.18 0.68
C GLN A 73 -13.42 -16.55 0.55
N ALA A 74 -12.74 -17.63 0.97
CA ALA A 74 -13.29 -18.97 0.92
C ALA A 74 -14.58 -19.09 1.75
N SER A 75 -14.58 -18.57 2.98
CA SER A 75 -15.76 -18.57 3.85
C SER A 75 -16.91 -17.73 3.27
N THR A 76 -16.61 -16.61 2.61
CA THR A 76 -17.62 -15.77 1.97
C THR A 76 -18.25 -16.48 0.77
N ILE A 77 -17.44 -17.12 -0.07
CA ILE A 77 -17.94 -17.88 -1.22
C ILE A 77 -18.79 -19.07 -0.78
N GLU A 78 -18.38 -19.78 0.27
CA GLU A 78 -19.15 -20.88 0.83
C GLU A 78 -20.51 -20.42 1.39
N GLN A 79 -20.56 -19.29 2.11
CA GLN A 79 -21.82 -18.71 2.59
C GLN A 79 -22.74 -18.28 1.45
N ILE A 80 -22.20 -17.67 0.38
CA ILE A 80 -23.00 -17.30 -0.81
C ILE A 80 -23.58 -18.55 -1.48
N ALA A 81 -22.79 -19.63 -1.59
CA ALA A 81 -23.25 -20.89 -2.17
C ALA A 81 -24.37 -21.52 -1.34
N GLN A 82 -24.25 -21.51 -0.01
CA GLN A 82 -25.28 -22.01 0.91
C GLN A 82 -26.59 -21.23 0.78
N VAL A 83 -26.53 -19.90 0.84
CA VAL A 83 -27.71 -19.05 0.69
C VAL A 83 -28.36 -19.22 -0.68
N LYS A 84 -27.55 -19.37 -1.74
CA LYS A 84 -28.07 -19.63 -3.08
C LYS A 84 -28.76 -20.99 -3.16
N ALA A 85 -28.16 -22.04 -2.61
CA ALA A 85 -28.78 -23.38 -2.59
C ALA A 85 -30.11 -23.36 -1.81
N GLU A 86 -30.14 -22.71 -0.65
CA GLU A 86 -31.36 -22.57 0.16
C GLU A 86 -32.47 -21.78 -0.57
N ALA A 87 -32.13 -20.67 -1.23
CA ALA A 87 -33.07 -19.90 -2.05
C ALA A 87 -33.61 -20.74 -3.23
N THR A 88 -32.73 -21.52 -3.87
CA THR A 88 -33.11 -22.36 -5.02
C THR A 88 -33.99 -23.54 -4.58
N SER A 89 -33.79 -24.10 -3.39
CA SER A 89 -34.66 -25.13 -2.83
C SER A 89 -36.03 -24.60 -2.40
N ARG A 90 -36.12 -23.33 -1.98
CA ARG A 90 -37.37 -22.71 -1.54
C ARG A 90 -38.28 -22.23 -2.68
N GLU A 91 -37.74 -21.99 -3.87
CA GLU A 91 -38.54 -21.68 -5.08
C GLU A 91 -39.12 -22.92 -5.78
N VAL A 92 -38.63 -24.14 -5.48
CA VAL A 92 -39.09 -25.39 -6.12
C VAL A 92 -40.27 -26.04 -5.36
N GLU A 93 -40.60 -25.55 -4.16
CA GLU A 93 -41.67 -26.07 -3.29
C GLU A 93 -42.92 -25.16 -3.22
N ALA A 94 -43.02 -24.12 -4.07
CA ALA A 94 -44.19 -23.24 -4.23
C ALA A 94 -44.90 -23.47 -5.57
#